data_AF-A0A6J3HAC5-F1
#
_entry.id   AF-A0A6J3HAC5-F1
#
_cell.length_a   1.000
_cell.length_b   1.000
_cell.length_c   1.000
_cell.angle_alpha   90.00
_cell.angle_beta   90.00
_cell.angle_gamma   90.00
#
_symmetry.space_group_name_H-M   'P 1'
#
loop_
_entity.id
_entity.type
_entity.pdbx_description
1 polymer ?
#
loop_
_entity_poly.entity_id
_entity_poly.type
_entity_poly.pdbx_seq_one_letter_code
_entity_poly.pdbx_strand_id
1 'polypeptide(L)'
;MSSGEIECSNTLEDELDQALPSQAFIYRPIRQRVYSLLLENCQDVASTCPAVKEWFVYPGNPLRHPDLVRPLQMTVPGGTPSLRILWLNQEPEIQVRRLDTLLACFNLASSREELQAVESPFQALCCLLIYLFVQVDTLCLEDLHAFIAQALCLQGKSTSQLVNLQPDYINSRAVQLGSLLVRGLTTLVLVNSACGFPWKMSDFMPWNVFDGKLFHQKYLQSEKGYAVEVLLEQNRSRLTKFHNLKAVVCKACMKENRRITGRVHWGSHHAGRWGRQGSGSHRTGSGYSRSGQGQPWRDQGPGSRQYEHDQWRRY
;
A
#
# COMPACT_ATOMS: atom_id res chain seq x y z
N MET A 1 -3.35 13.84 -17.53
CA MET A 1 -4.74 13.57 -17.07
C MET A 1 -5.73 14.50 -17.77
N SER A 2 -5.77 14.51 -19.11
CA SER A 2 -6.60 15.46 -19.87
C SER A 2 -8.11 15.20 -19.76
N SER A 3 -8.53 13.99 -19.40
CA SER A 3 -9.92 13.60 -19.17
C SER A 3 -10.34 13.55 -17.70
N GLY A 4 -9.40 13.74 -16.76
CA GLY A 4 -9.68 13.56 -15.32
C GLY A 4 -9.98 12.12 -14.91
N GLU A 5 -9.41 11.15 -15.63
CA GLU A 5 -9.64 9.72 -15.43
C GLU A 5 -8.34 8.96 -15.16
N ILE A 6 -8.43 7.88 -14.38
CA ILE A 6 -7.38 6.90 -14.16
C ILE A 6 -7.97 5.50 -14.25
N GLU A 7 -7.23 4.56 -14.84
CA GLU A 7 -7.66 3.18 -15.03
C GLU A 7 -6.60 2.20 -14.52
N CYS A 8 -7.07 1.14 -13.87
CA CYS A 8 -6.28 -0.03 -13.50
C CYS A 8 -7.16 -1.28 -13.65
N SER A 9 -7.11 -1.88 -14.84
CA SER A 9 -7.99 -3.00 -15.26
C SER A 9 -7.50 -4.39 -14.87
N ASN A 10 -6.37 -4.50 -14.17
CA ASN A 10 -5.82 -5.77 -13.70
C ASN A 10 -5.66 -5.78 -12.17
N THR A 11 -5.97 -6.92 -11.56
CA THR A 11 -5.69 -7.20 -10.15
C THR A 11 -5.25 -8.65 -9.98
N LEU A 12 -4.38 -8.90 -9.01
CA LEU A 12 -4.02 -10.25 -8.54
C LEU A 12 -4.57 -10.49 -7.13
N GLU A 13 -5.59 -9.72 -6.75
CA GLU A 13 -6.37 -9.91 -5.52
C GLU A 13 -7.23 -11.17 -5.62
N ASP A 14 -7.39 -11.85 -4.49
CA ASP A 14 -8.32 -12.98 -4.37
C ASP A 14 -9.66 -12.44 -3.86
N GLU A 15 -10.73 -12.73 -4.57
CA GLU A 15 -12.08 -12.28 -4.20
C GLU A 15 -12.57 -12.91 -2.90
N LEU A 16 -12.08 -14.11 -2.56
CA LEU A 16 -12.47 -14.87 -1.39
C LEU A 16 -11.58 -14.58 -0.17
N ASP A 17 -10.33 -14.14 -0.39
CA ASP A 17 -9.41 -13.76 0.69
C ASP A 17 -9.43 -12.26 0.96
N GLN A 18 -10.19 -11.87 1.98
CA GLN A 18 -10.30 -10.48 2.43
C GLN A 18 -9.17 -10.06 3.40
N ALA A 19 -8.16 -10.90 3.64
CA ALA A 19 -7.08 -10.56 4.55
C ALA A 19 -6.26 -9.37 4.04
N LEU A 20 -6.07 -9.22 2.73
CA LEU A 20 -5.41 -8.05 2.15
C LEU A 20 -6.47 -7.13 1.50
N PRO A 21 -6.57 -5.86 1.92
CA PRO A 21 -7.42 -4.90 1.22
C PRO A 21 -6.96 -4.73 -0.23
N SER A 22 -7.88 -4.34 -1.11
CA SER A 22 -7.53 -4.09 -2.51
C SER A 22 -6.48 -2.99 -2.64
N GLN A 23 -5.54 -3.14 -3.58
CA GLN A 23 -4.58 -2.09 -3.95
C GLN A 23 -5.28 -0.80 -4.39
N ALA A 24 -6.49 -0.91 -4.94
CA ALA A 24 -7.33 0.23 -5.28
C ALA A 24 -7.55 1.11 -4.06
N PHE A 25 -7.86 0.51 -2.90
CA PHE A 25 -8.07 1.23 -1.65
C PHE A 25 -6.77 1.54 -0.92
N ILE A 26 -5.82 0.59 -0.87
CA ILE A 26 -4.52 0.78 -0.18
C ILE A 26 -3.81 2.02 -0.72
N TYR A 27 -3.79 2.23 -2.04
CA TYR A 27 -3.07 3.37 -2.65
C TYR A 27 -3.96 4.59 -2.96
N ARG A 28 -5.28 4.52 -2.72
CA ARG A 28 -6.19 5.66 -2.95
C ARG A 28 -5.78 6.91 -2.18
N PRO A 29 -5.42 6.87 -0.88
CA PRO A 29 -5.01 8.06 -0.15
C PRO A 29 -3.81 8.78 -0.79
N ILE A 30 -2.86 8.03 -1.36
CA ILE A 30 -1.73 8.61 -2.08
C ILE A 30 -2.22 9.30 -3.36
N ARG A 31 -3.05 8.62 -4.15
CA ARG A 31 -3.59 9.21 -5.39
C ARG A 31 -4.37 10.48 -5.12
N GLN A 32 -5.20 10.50 -4.08
CA GLN A 32 -5.93 11.69 -3.65
C GLN A 32 -5.02 12.87 -3.33
N ARG A 33 -3.88 12.62 -2.68
CA ARG A 33 -2.88 13.65 -2.38
C ARG A 33 -2.12 14.11 -3.63
N VAL A 34 -1.81 13.20 -4.54
CA VAL A 34 -1.28 13.55 -5.87
C VAL A 34 -2.28 14.44 -6.62
N TYR A 35 -3.58 14.14 -6.56
CA TYR A 35 -4.61 15.00 -7.16
C TYR A 35 -4.61 16.40 -6.57
N SER A 36 -4.38 16.56 -5.25
CA SER A 36 -4.27 17.90 -4.64
C SER A 36 -3.08 18.71 -5.16
N LEU A 37 -1.99 18.04 -5.59
CA LEU A 37 -0.85 18.70 -6.24
C LEU A 37 -1.17 19.05 -7.68
N LEU A 38 -1.69 18.08 -8.43
CA LEU A 38 -1.85 18.21 -9.88
C LEU A 38 -3.01 19.12 -10.28
N LEU A 39 -4.03 19.26 -9.41
CA LEU A 39 -5.23 20.01 -9.72
C LEU A 39 -5.25 21.45 -9.18
N GLU A 40 -4.11 21.96 -8.65
CA GLU A 40 -3.74 23.31 -8.14
C GLU A 40 -4.84 24.21 -7.50
N ASN A 41 -6.03 24.31 -8.08
CA ASN A 41 -7.21 25.07 -7.66
C ASN A 41 -7.95 24.52 -6.42
N CYS A 42 -7.40 23.55 -5.68
CA CYS A 42 -8.05 23.01 -4.46
C CYS A 42 -7.78 23.82 -3.19
N GLN A 43 -6.94 24.85 -3.24
CA GLN A 43 -6.49 25.57 -2.04
C GLN A 43 -7.49 26.64 -1.57
N ASP A 44 -8.35 27.18 -2.45
CA ASP A 44 -9.13 28.39 -2.13
C ASP A 44 -10.64 28.22 -1.91
N VAL A 45 -11.28 27.09 -2.24
CA VAL A 45 -12.71 26.89 -1.89
C VAL A 45 -13.03 25.40 -1.74
N ALA A 46 -13.64 25.03 -0.61
CA ALA A 46 -14.03 23.65 -0.28
C ALA A 46 -15.06 23.00 -1.23
N SER A 47 -15.47 23.67 -2.31
CA SER A 47 -16.61 23.26 -3.15
C SER A 47 -16.33 23.08 -4.65
N THR A 48 -15.13 23.37 -5.16
CA THR A 48 -14.89 23.37 -6.63
C THR A 48 -13.83 22.39 -7.15
N CYS A 49 -13.15 21.63 -6.29
CA CYS A 49 -12.13 20.72 -6.83
C CYS A 49 -12.75 19.50 -7.54
N PRO A 50 -12.42 19.28 -8.82
CA PRO A 50 -13.05 18.23 -9.60
C PRO A 50 -12.66 16.86 -9.04
N ALA A 51 -13.64 15.98 -8.91
CA ALA A 51 -13.37 14.58 -8.61
C ALA A 51 -12.71 13.92 -9.83
N VAL A 52 -11.71 13.08 -9.57
CA VAL A 52 -11.10 12.21 -10.57
C VAL A 52 -11.91 10.93 -10.65
N LYS A 53 -12.23 10.49 -11.87
CA LYS A 53 -12.90 9.21 -12.11
C LYS A 53 -11.87 8.08 -12.07
N GLU A 54 -12.01 7.17 -11.12
CA GLU A 54 -11.15 6.00 -11.00
C GLU A 54 -11.86 4.72 -11.48
N TRP A 55 -11.25 4.02 -12.43
CA TRP A 55 -11.68 2.71 -12.93
C TRP A 55 -10.73 1.63 -12.43
N PHE A 56 -10.89 1.20 -11.18
CA PHE A 56 -10.05 0.17 -10.56
C PHE A 56 -10.82 -1.12 -10.36
N VAL A 57 -10.26 -2.25 -10.80
CA VAL A 57 -10.79 -3.57 -10.45
C VAL A 57 -10.46 -3.87 -9.00
N TYR A 58 -11.46 -4.28 -8.23
CA TYR A 58 -11.35 -4.82 -6.87
C TYR A 58 -12.52 -5.78 -6.61
N PRO A 59 -12.42 -6.69 -5.61
CA PRO A 59 -13.49 -7.61 -5.25
C PRO A 59 -14.85 -6.91 -5.12
N GLY A 60 -15.84 -7.38 -5.88
CA GLY A 60 -17.19 -6.81 -5.90
C GLY A 60 -17.39 -5.55 -6.75
N ASN A 61 -16.37 -5.03 -7.44
CA ASN A 61 -16.55 -3.91 -8.38
C ASN A 61 -16.81 -4.39 -9.82
N PRO A 62 -18.03 -4.23 -10.35
CA PRO A 62 -18.35 -4.65 -11.72
C PRO A 62 -17.86 -3.66 -12.80
N LEU A 63 -17.17 -2.58 -12.42
CA LEU A 63 -16.71 -1.52 -13.34
C LEU A 63 -17.82 -0.91 -14.23
N ARG A 64 -19.04 -0.81 -13.71
CA ARG A 64 -20.16 -0.19 -14.44
C ARG A 64 -20.10 1.34 -14.40
N HIS A 65 -19.57 1.89 -13.31
CA HIS A 65 -19.38 3.32 -13.09
C HIS A 65 -18.00 3.56 -12.46
N PRO A 66 -17.37 4.72 -12.69
CA PRO A 66 -16.12 5.05 -12.03
C PRO A 66 -16.35 5.44 -10.57
N ASP A 67 -15.36 5.18 -9.73
CA ASP A 67 -15.31 5.76 -8.39
C ASP A 67 -14.93 7.25 -8.52
N LEU A 68 -15.74 8.15 -7.94
CA LEU A 68 -15.45 9.58 -7.93
C LEU A 68 -14.56 9.93 -6.73
N VAL A 69 -13.27 10.13 -7.00
CA VAL A 69 -12.25 10.31 -5.96
C VAL A 69 -11.82 11.76 -5.89
N ARG A 70 -12.07 12.38 -4.73
CA ARG A 70 -11.72 13.78 -4.48
C ARG A 70 -10.28 13.93 -3.99
N PRO A 71 -9.60 15.04 -4.32
CA PRO A 71 -8.32 15.39 -3.73
C PRO A 71 -8.36 15.38 -2.20
N LEU A 72 -7.29 14.88 -1.59
CA LEU A 72 -7.09 14.87 -0.14
C LEU A 72 -5.98 15.86 0.17
N GLN A 73 -6.29 16.84 1.02
CA GLN A 73 -5.32 17.85 1.41
C GLN A 73 -4.14 17.24 2.18
N MET A 74 -2.96 17.82 1.99
CA MET A 74 -1.74 17.42 2.65
C MET A 74 -1.27 18.47 3.65
N THR A 75 -0.69 18.01 4.74
CA THR A 75 0.01 18.89 5.68
C THR A 75 1.49 18.90 5.30
N VAL A 76 1.92 19.93 4.59
CA VAL A 76 3.32 20.16 4.23
C VAL A 76 3.83 21.40 4.96
N PRO A 77 5.04 21.38 5.57
CA PRO A 77 5.65 22.58 6.13
C PRO A 77 5.73 23.70 5.08
N GLY A 78 5.21 24.89 5.41
CA GLY A 78 5.15 26.02 4.47
C GLY A 78 4.05 25.92 3.40
N GLY A 79 3.09 25.01 3.57
CA GLY A 79 1.95 24.83 2.67
C GLY A 79 2.27 24.02 1.42
N THR A 80 1.22 23.53 0.77
CA THR A 80 1.32 22.73 -0.46
C THR A 80 1.93 23.57 -1.59
N PRO A 81 3.13 23.22 -2.11
CA PRO A 81 3.76 23.99 -3.17
C PRO A 81 3.03 23.86 -4.51
N SER A 82 3.11 24.89 -5.34
CA SER A 82 2.62 24.82 -6.73
C SER A 82 3.51 23.93 -7.60
N LEU A 83 2.97 23.42 -8.71
CA LEU A 83 3.74 22.64 -9.67
C LEU A 83 4.84 23.48 -10.31
N ARG A 84 4.62 24.78 -10.50
CA ARG A 84 5.66 25.71 -10.98
C ARG A 84 6.88 25.69 -10.05
N ILE A 85 6.65 25.74 -8.75
CA ILE A 85 7.71 25.66 -7.73
C ILE A 85 8.38 24.29 -7.78
N LEU A 86 7.60 23.21 -7.78
CA LEU A 86 8.13 21.85 -7.76
C LEU A 86 8.90 21.47 -9.04
N TRP A 87 8.44 21.85 -10.23
CA TRP A 87 8.97 21.34 -11.49
C TRP A 87 9.97 22.28 -12.16
N LEU A 88 9.83 23.60 -12.00
CA LEU A 88 10.63 24.57 -12.75
C LEU A 88 11.73 25.23 -11.91
N ASN A 89 11.64 25.21 -10.58
CA ASN A 89 12.70 25.76 -9.73
C ASN A 89 13.92 24.80 -9.68
N GLN A 90 15.13 25.34 -9.82
CA GLN A 90 16.40 24.61 -9.84
C GLN A 90 17.29 24.92 -8.62
N GLU A 91 16.85 25.79 -7.71
CA GLU A 91 17.59 26.12 -6.49
C GLU A 91 17.76 24.87 -5.60
N PRO A 92 18.94 24.63 -5.01
CA PRO A 92 19.18 23.41 -4.22
C PRO A 92 18.18 23.18 -3.08
N GLU A 93 17.69 24.27 -2.46
CA GLU A 93 16.70 24.25 -1.38
C GLU A 93 15.38 23.61 -1.81
N ILE A 94 15.04 23.65 -3.10
CA ILE A 94 13.81 23.04 -3.60
C ILE A 94 13.80 21.53 -3.42
N GLN A 95 14.97 20.87 -3.43
CA GLN A 95 15.04 19.41 -3.29
C GLN A 95 14.51 18.92 -1.94
N VAL A 96 14.76 19.69 -0.89
CA VAL A 96 14.20 19.46 0.45
C VAL A 96 12.67 19.52 0.37
N ARG A 97 12.13 20.57 -0.27
CA ARG A 97 10.68 20.76 -0.43
C ARG A 97 10.03 19.69 -1.30
N ARG A 98 10.69 19.24 -2.36
CA ARG A 98 10.26 18.13 -3.22
C ARG A 98 10.16 16.83 -2.42
N LEU A 99 11.17 16.54 -1.59
CA LEU A 99 11.18 15.36 -0.73
C LEU A 99 10.08 15.44 0.34
N ASP A 100 9.91 16.58 0.99
CA ASP A 100 8.87 16.76 2.01
C ASP A 100 7.47 16.59 1.41
N THR A 101 7.26 17.08 0.19
CA THR A 101 6.01 16.90 -0.56
C THR A 101 5.77 15.43 -0.93
N LEU A 102 6.81 14.71 -1.36
CA LEU A 102 6.74 13.27 -1.63
C LEU A 102 6.33 12.51 -0.37
N LEU A 103 7.00 12.74 0.75
CA LEU A 103 6.69 12.06 2.01
C LEU A 103 5.29 12.42 2.51
N ALA A 104 4.82 13.65 2.30
CA ALA A 104 3.45 14.04 2.62
C ALA A 104 2.41 13.28 1.79
N CYS A 105 2.67 12.95 0.52
CA CYS A 105 1.78 12.10 -0.29
C CYS A 105 1.59 10.71 0.31
N PHE A 106 2.64 10.16 0.92
CA PHE A 106 2.58 8.89 1.66
C PHE A 106 2.10 9.04 3.10
N ASN A 107 1.89 10.27 3.60
CA ASN A 107 1.66 10.56 5.01
C ASN A 107 2.79 10.07 5.93
N LEU A 108 4.04 10.21 5.48
CA LEU A 108 5.25 9.71 6.15
C LEU A 108 6.25 10.83 6.51
N ALA A 109 5.78 12.08 6.66
CA ALA A 109 6.64 13.20 7.05
C ALA A 109 7.37 12.95 8.39
N SER A 110 6.73 12.23 9.32
CA SER A 110 7.28 11.82 10.62
C SER A 110 8.48 10.85 10.52
N SER A 111 8.63 10.18 9.38
CA SER A 111 9.61 9.11 9.13
C SER A 111 10.79 9.55 8.26
N ARG A 112 10.94 10.86 8.04
CA ARG A 112 11.96 11.46 7.17
C ARG A 112 13.38 11.09 7.58
N GLU A 113 13.71 11.23 8.86
CA GLU A 113 15.05 10.94 9.38
C GLU A 113 15.42 9.47 9.20
N GLU A 114 14.49 8.56 9.53
CA GLU A 114 14.69 7.12 9.33
C GLU A 114 14.92 6.78 7.87
N LEU A 115 14.16 7.38 6.96
CA LEU A 115 14.31 7.16 5.52
C LEU A 115 15.60 7.75 4.96
N GLN A 116 16.05 8.91 5.44
CA GLN A 116 17.30 9.53 4.98
C GLN A 116 18.55 8.75 5.41
N ALA A 117 18.46 7.95 6.48
CA ALA A 117 19.53 7.06 6.91
C ALA A 117 19.68 5.79 6.04
N VAL A 118 18.73 5.53 5.13
CA VAL A 118 18.76 4.34 4.26
C VAL A 118 19.51 4.62 2.96
N GLU A 119 20.46 3.75 2.64
CA GLU A 119 21.20 3.80 1.36
C GLU A 119 20.31 3.44 0.15
N SER A 120 20.56 4.08 -0.99
CA SER A 120 19.95 3.67 -2.27
C SER A 120 20.36 2.24 -2.65
N PRO A 121 19.47 1.44 -3.26
CA PRO A 121 18.09 1.77 -3.67
C PRO A 121 17.03 1.49 -2.59
N PHE A 122 17.43 1.10 -1.37
CA PHE A 122 16.49 0.60 -0.36
C PHE A 122 15.63 1.67 0.30
N GLN A 123 15.96 2.96 0.12
CA GLN A 123 15.18 4.06 0.67
C GLN A 123 13.74 4.06 0.14
N ALA A 124 13.54 3.90 -1.17
CA ALA A 124 12.21 3.86 -1.78
C ALA A 124 11.44 2.60 -1.36
N LEU A 125 12.13 1.45 -1.28
CA LEU A 125 11.55 0.21 -0.74
C LEU A 125 11.08 0.42 0.70
N CYS A 126 11.90 1.01 1.57
CA CYS A 126 11.52 1.28 2.96
C CYS A 126 10.35 2.26 3.06
N CYS A 127 10.32 3.30 2.24
CA CYS A 127 9.19 4.23 2.19
C CYS A 127 7.88 3.49 1.89
N LEU A 128 7.90 2.62 0.88
CA LEU A 128 6.75 1.81 0.51
C LEU A 128 6.38 0.79 1.60
N LEU A 129 7.35 0.11 2.20
CA LEU A 129 7.09 -0.86 3.27
C LEU A 129 6.50 -0.17 4.51
N ILE A 130 7.02 0.99 4.92
CA ILE A 130 6.42 1.76 6.03
C ILE A 130 4.97 2.08 5.71
N TYR A 131 4.70 2.62 4.51
CA TYR A 131 3.33 2.93 4.09
C TYR A 131 2.43 1.70 4.18
N LEU A 132 2.84 0.59 3.57
CA LEU A 132 2.06 -0.64 3.53
C LEU A 132 1.77 -1.19 4.92
N PHE A 133 2.77 -1.24 5.80
CA PHE A 133 2.60 -1.77 7.15
C PHE A 133 1.75 -0.88 8.05
N VAL A 134 1.75 0.44 7.82
CA VAL A 134 0.84 1.40 8.48
C VAL A 134 -0.59 1.25 7.96
N GLN A 135 -0.80 1.01 6.66
CA GLN A 135 -2.14 0.92 6.06
C GLN A 135 -2.78 -0.48 6.18
N VAL A 136 -2.00 -1.54 6.32
CA VAL A 136 -2.49 -2.93 6.25
C VAL A 136 -2.18 -3.68 7.55
N ASP A 137 -3.22 -3.87 8.36
CA ASP A 137 -3.12 -4.48 9.69
C ASP A 137 -2.76 -5.97 9.67
N THR A 138 -3.07 -6.66 8.56
CA THR A 138 -2.81 -8.10 8.40
C THR A 138 -1.38 -8.41 7.94
N LEU A 139 -0.56 -7.40 7.65
CA LEU A 139 0.85 -7.61 7.37
C LEU A 139 1.60 -7.94 8.67
N CYS A 140 2.43 -8.96 8.61
CA CYS A 140 3.15 -9.50 9.76
C CYS A 140 4.67 -9.44 9.59
N LEU A 141 5.39 -9.80 10.65
CA LEU A 141 6.86 -9.76 10.68
C LEU A 141 7.49 -10.65 9.60
N GLU A 142 6.89 -11.79 9.31
CA GLU A 142 7.34 -12.72 8.27
C GLU A 142 7.21 -12.10 6.86
N ASP A 143 6.15 -11.33 6.61
CA ASP A 143 5.98 -10.60 5.36
C ASP A 143 7.10 -9.54 5.20
N LEU A 144 7.43 -8.83 6.29
CA LEU A 144 8.50 -7.83 6.31
C LEU A 144 9.86 -8.48 6.05
N HIS A 145 10.12 -9.61 6.70
CA HIS A 145 11.36 -10.38 6.51
C HIS A 145 11.50 -10.83 5.05
N ALA A 146 10.43 -11.35 4.43
CA ALA A 146 10.45 -11.77 3.04
C ALA A 146 10.77 -10.63 2.07
N PHE A 147 10.14 -9.46 2.25
CA PHE A 147 10.38 -8.28 1.41
C PHE A 147 11.82 -7.77 1.49
N ILE A 148 12.37 -7.65 2.71
CA ILE A 148 13.75 -7.17 2.90
C ILE A 148 14.76 -8.22 2.42
N ALA A 149 14.56 -9.50 2.76
CA ALA A 149 15.48 -10.56 2.40
C ALA A 149 15.60 -10.73 0.88
N GLN A 150 14.48 -10.69 0.14
CA GLN A 150 14.55 -10.82 -1.31
C GLN A 150 15.27 -9.64 -1.96
N ALA A 151 15.04 -8.40 -1.50
CA ALA A 151 15.68 -7.21 -2.05
C ALA A 151 17.20 -7.23 -1.86
N LEU A 152 17.66 -7.67 -0.67
CA LEU A 152 19.09 -7.81 -0.37
C LEU A 152 19.74 -8.97 -1.12
N CYS A 153 19.04 -10.09 -1.27
CA CYS A 153 19.54 -11.24 -2.02
C CYS A 153 19.64 -10.93 -3.52
N LEU A 154 18.69 -10.19 -4.07
CA LEU A 154 18.59 -9.85 -5.50
C LEU A 154 19.89 -9.24 -6.05
N GLN A 155 20.52 -8.33 -5.29
CA GLN A 155 21.76 -7.66 -5.70
C GLN A 155 22.93 -8.60 -6.03
N GLY A 156 22.92 -9.84 -5.52
CA GLY A 156 23.95 -10.84 -5.79
C GLY A 156 23.48 -12.03 -6.61
N LYS A 157 22.33 -11.93 -7.30
CA LYS A 157 21.82 -13.00 -8.17
C LYS A 157 22.04 -12.64 -9.64
N SER A 158 22.54 -13.59 -10.42
CA SER A 158 22.55 -13.49 -11.87
C SER A 158 21.16 -13.80 -12.44
N THR A 159 20.90 -13.34 -13.67
CA THR A 159 19.68 -13.69 -14.41
C THR A 159 19.49 -15.19 -14.52
N SER A 160 20.57 -15.96 -14.77
CA SER A 160 20.50 -17.43 -14.85
C SER A 160 20.08 -18.07 -13.53
N GLN A 161 20.56 -17.55 -12.39
CA GLN A 161 20.13 -18.03 -11.07
C GLN A 161 18.65 -17.74 -10.83
N LEU A 162 18.18 -16.53 -11.13
CA LEU A 162 16.78 -16.13 -10.96
C LEU A 162 15.82 -16.93 -11.86
N VAL A 163 16.21 -17.17 -13.11
CA VAL A 163 15.43 -17.99 -14.05
C VAL A 163 15.23 -19.41 -13.52
N ASN A 164 16.26 -19.99 -12.92
CA ASN A 164 16.24 -21.35 -12.40
C ASN A 164 15.62 -21.50 -11.00
N LEU A 165 15.19 -20.42 -10.36
CA LEU A 165 14.46 -20.50 -9.09
C LEU A 165 13.13 -21.23 -9.29
N GLN A 166 12.86 -22.20 -8.41
CA GLN A 166 11.61 -22.95 -8.36
C GLN A 166 11.11 -22.93 -6.91
N PRO A 167 10.06 -22.14 -6.60
CA PRO A 167 9.39 -22.23 -5.31
C PRO A 167 8.79 -23.62 -5.10
N ASP A 168 8.79 -24.12 -3.85
CA ASP A 168 8.26 -25.46 -3.51
C ASP A 168 6.80 -25.65 -3.98
N TYR A 169 6.00 -24.60 -3.85
CA TYR A 169 4.63 -24.51 -4.31
C TYR A 169 4.26 -23.04 -4.52
N ILE A 170 3.15 -22.77 -5.20
CA ILE A 170 2.64 -21.41 -5.38
C ILE A 170 1.67 -21.07 -4.25
N ASN A 171 2.06 -20.13 -3.41
CA ASN A 171 1.25 -19.52 -2.36
C ASN A 171 0.53 -18.26 -2.89
N SER A 172 -0.80 -18.20 -2.79
CA SER A 172 -1.62 -17.08 -3.28
C SER A 172 -1.28 -15.75 -2.60
N ARG A 173 -1.09 -15.77 -1.27
CA ARG A 173 -0.69 -14.58 -0.51
C ARG A 173 0.67 -14.05 -0.95
N ALA A 174 1.64 -14.91 -1.23
CA ALA A 174 2.93 -14.47 -1.78
C ALA A 174 2.76 -13.78 -3.15
N VAL A 175 1.87 -14.27 -4.02
CA VAL A 175 1.58 -13.62 -5.30
C VAL A 175 0.93 -12.25 -5.09
N GLN A 176 -0.07 -12.17 -4.19
CA GLN A 176 -0.74 -10.91 -3.85
C GLN A 176 0.22 -9.88 -3.26
N LEU A 177 1.04 -10.26 -2.28
CA LEU A 177 2.02 -9.37 -1.65
C LEU A 177 3.06 -8.87 -2.66
N GLY A 178 3.53 -9.74 -3.55
CA GLY A 178 4.43 -9.36 -4.63
C GLY A 178 3.78 -8.37 -5.60
N SER A 179 2.53 -8.62 -6.00
CA SER A 179 1.76 -7.71 -6.85
C SER A 179 1.56 -6.35 -6.18
N LEU A 180 1.17 -6.36 -4.90
CA LEU A 180 0.97 -5.16 -4.11
C LEU A 180 2.23 -4.30 -4.07
N LEU A 181 3.40 -4.90 -3.79
CA LEU A 181 4.66 -4.16 -3.78
C LEU A 181 4.98 -3.55 -5.14
N VAL A 182 4.85 -4.30 -6.24
CA VAL A 182 5.13 -3.78 -7.60
C VAL A 182 4.20 -2.61 -7.95
N ARG A 183 2.92 -2.70 -7.57
CA ARG A 183 1.97 -1.57 -7.70
C ARG A 183 2.36 -0.36 -6.85
N GLY A 184 2.88 -0.61 -5.66
CA GLY A 184 3.45 0.41 -4.81
C GLY A 184 4.65 1.12 -5.45
N LEU A 185 5.53 0.38 -6.14
CA LEU A 185 6.64 0.98 -6.90
C LEU A 185 6.12 1.84 -8.05
N THR A 186 5.08 1.41 -8.78
CA THR A 186 4.40 2.26 -9.79
C THR A 186 3.78 3.50 -9.16
N THR A 187 3.22 3.38 -7.96
CA THR A 187 2.66 4.52 -7.21
C THR A 187 3.77 5.49 -6.78
N LEU A 188 4.94 4.99 -6.35
CA LEU A 188 6.12 5.80 -6.08
C LEU A 188 6.59 6.56 -7.32
N VAL A 189 6.61 5.94 -8.50
CA VAL A 189 6.91 6.63 -9.77
C VAL A 189 5.97 7.81 -9.97
N LEU A 190 4.66 7.60 -9.82
CA LEU A 190 3.64 8.65 -9.96
C LEU A 190 3.90 9.81 -8.99
N VAL A 191 4.13 9.52 -7.72
CA VAL A 191 4.39 10.56 -6.70
C VAL A 191 5.70 11.28 -6.98
N ASN A 192 6.78 10.56 -7.30
CA ASN A 192 8.09 11.15 -7.57
C ASN A 192 8.02 12.12 -8.76
N SER A 193 7.31 11.75 -9.83
CA SER A 193 7.06 12.65 -10.97
C SER A 193 6.22 13.86 -10.57
N ALA A 194 5.13 13.67 -9.82
CA ALA A 194 4.29 14.78 -9.35
C ALA A 194 5.07 15.76 -8.45
N CYS A 195 6.02 15.25 -7.67
CA CYS A 195 6.84 16.05 -6.75
C CYS A 195 8.10 16.66 -7.38
N GLY A 196 8.30 16.55 -8.71
CA GLY A 196 9.47 17.13 -9.37
C GLY A 196 10.78 16.35 -9.19
N PHE A 197 10.69 15.02 -9.01
CA PHE A 197 11.81 14.07 -8.96
C PHE A 197 12.81 14.27 -7.81
N PRO A 198 12.39 14.26 -6.53
CA PRO A 198 13.31 14.27 -5.38
C PRO A 198 14.19 13.02 -5.27
N TRP A 199 13.76 11.88 -5.81
CA TRP A 199 14.54 10.64 -5.86
C TRP A 199 14.86 10.23 -7.30
N LYS A 200 15.94 9.46 -7.48
CA LYS A 200 16.33 8.95 -8.78
C LYS A 200 15.35 7.87 -9.22
N MET A 201 14.94 7.91 -10.48
CA MET A 201 14.03 6.91 -11.04
C MET A 201 14.54 5.47 -10.84
N SER A 202 15.87 5.27 -10.90
CA SER A 202 16.50 3.97 -10.67
C SER A 202 16.21 3.37 -9.29
N ASP A 203 15.94 4.19 -8.26
CA ASP A 203 15.83 3.73 -6.87
C ASP A 203 14.57 2.89 -6.62
N PHE A 204 13.54 3.00 -7.47
CA PHE A 204 12.28 2.27 -7.35
C PHE A 204 11.91 1.48 -8.61
N MET A 205 12.87 1.26 -9.52
CA MET A 205 12.66 0.33 -10.62
C MET A 205 12.57 -1.10 -10.09
N PRO A 206 11.52 -1.89 -10.44
CA PRO A 206 11.32 -3.22 -9.87
C PRO A 206 12.54 -4.14 -9.97
N TRP A 207 13.27 -4.12 -11.09
CA TRP A 207 14.46 -4.96 -11.28
C TRP A 207 15.62 -4.68 -10.31
N ASN A 208 15.65 -3.52 -9.63
CA ASN A 208 16.68 -3.20 -8.65
C ASN A 208 16.33 -3.66 -7.23
N VAL A 209 15.05 -3.91 -6.95
CA VAL A 209 14.56 -4.12 -5.58
C VAL A 209 13.60 -5.30 -5.43
N PHE A 210 13.14 -5.92 -6.52
CA PHE A 210 12.15 -6.99 -6.48
C PHE A 210 12.30 -8.02 -7.62
N ASP A 211 12.32 -9.30 -7.25
CA ASP A 211 12.08 -10.43 -8.16
C ASP A 211 10.98 -11.32 -7.59
N GLY A 212 9.99 -11.65 -8.41
CA GLY A 212 8.80 -12.39 -7.96
C GLY A 212 9.10 -13.81 -7.50
N LYS A 213 10.01 -14.54 -8.15
CA LYS A 213 10.36 -15.91 -7.78
C LYS A 213 11.22 -15.95 -6.52
N LEU A 214 12.18 -15.03 -6.43
CA LEU A 214 13.00 -14.86 -5.25
C LEU A 214 12.14 -14.46 -4.05
N PHE A 215 11.27 -13.47 -4.19
CA PHE A 215 10.33 -13.08 -3.14
C PHE A 215 9.49 -14.26 -2.68
N HIS A 216 8.90 -15.01 -3.61
CA HIS A 216 8.08 -16.17 -3.29
C HIS A 216 8.85 -17.21 -2.48
N GLN A 217 10.09 -17.52 -2.88
CA GLN A 217 10.94 -18.44 -2.14
C GLN A 217 11.26 -17.92 -0.72
N LYS A 218 11.63 -16.63 -0.58
CA LYS A 218 11.92 -16.03 0.74
C LYS A 218 10.68 -15.94 1.63
N TYR A 219 9.52 -15.70 1.03
CA TYR A 219 8.22 -15.72 1.72
C TYR A 219 7.95 -17.11 2.31
N LEU A 220 8.04 -18.18 1.51
CA LEU A 220 7.82 -19.55 1.99
C LEU A 220 8.78 -19.93 3.11
N GLN A 221 10.05 -19.52 3.02
CA GLN A 221 11.04 -19.75 4.07
C GLN A 221 10.67 -18.99 5.35
N SER A 222 10.30 -17.71 5.24
CA SER A 222 9.92 -16.91 6.40
C SER A 222 8.63 -17.41 7.06
N GLU A 223 7.65 -17.86 6.28
CA GLU A 223 6.40 -18.43 6.76
C GLU A 223 6.63 -19.75 7.53
N LYS A 224 7.59 -20.57 7.08
CA LYS A 224 8.04 -21.79 7.78
C LYS A 224 8.89 -21.51 9.03
N GLY A 225 9.13 -20.24 9.38
CA GLY A 225 9.90 -19.86 10.57
C GLY A 225 11.41 -20.04 10.42
N TYR A 226 11.95 -20.01 9.19
CA TYR A 226 13.39 -20.10 8.98
C TYR A 226 14.10 -18.90 9.61
N ALA A 227 15.29 -19.14 10.17
CA ALA A 227 16.12 -18.08 10.72
C ALA A 227 16.53 -17.06 9.64
N VAL A 228 16.71 -15.79 10.03
CA VAL A 228 17.02 -14.69 9.11
C VAL A 228 18.32 -14.95 8.34
N GLU A 229 19.30 -15.57 8.98
CA GLU A 229 20.56 -15.97 8.39
C GLU A 229 20.34 -16.91 7.19
N VAL A 230 19.35 -17.81 7.27
CA VAL A 230 18.99 -18.71 6.18
C VAL A 230 18.28 -17.94 5.05
N LEU A 231 17.38 -17.01 5.39
CA LEU A 231 16.75 -16.12 4.41
C LEU A 231 17.80 -15.34 3.60
N LEU A 232 18.90 -14.95 4.26
CA LEU A 232 19.99 -14.16 3.67
C LEU A 232 21.13 -15.01 3.10
N GLU A 233 20.91 -16.32 2.95
CA GLU A 233 21.86 -17.25 2.31
C GLU A 233 23.20 -17.31 3.07
N GLN A 234 23.14 -17.22 4.39
CA GLN A 234 24.29 -17.19 5.31
C GLN A 234 25.28 -16.03 5.05
N ASN A 235 24.85 -14.99 4.33
CA ASN A 235 25.69 -13.84 4.03
C ASN A 235 25.67 -12.81 5.17
N ARG A 236 26.78 -12.72 5.92
CA ARG A 236 26.92 -11.82 7.07
C ARG A 236 26.80 -10.33 6.72
N SER A 237 27.25 -9.88 5.54
CA SER A 237 27.14 -8.45 5.20
C SER A 237 25.67 -8.05 4.96
N ARG A 238 24.89 -8.96 4.36
CA ARG A 238 23.45 -8.78 4.18
C ARG A 238 22.71 -8.80 5.51
N LEU A 239 23.15 -9.59 6.49
CA LEU A 239 22.52 -9.67 7.81
C LEU A 239 22.50 -8.32 8.53
N THR A 240 23.62 -7.60 8.55
CA THR A 240 23.67 -6.26 9.14
C THR A 240 22.74 -5.28 8.41
N LYS A 241 22.75 -5.29 7.07
CA LYS A 241 21.83 -4.45 6.27
C LYS A 241 20.37 -4.79 6.55
N PHE A 242 20.03 -6.08 6.64
CA PHE A 242 18.68 -6.54 6.95
C PHE A 242 18.18 -5.98 8.29
N HIS A 243 19.00 -6.08 9.34
CA HIS A 243 18.62 -5.55 10.65
C HIS A 243 18.42 -4.03 10.62
N ASN A 244 19.26 -3.29 9.88
CA ASN A 244 19.11 -1.84 9.72
C ASN A 244 17.81 -1.48 8.99
N LEU A 245 17.51 -2.11 7.85
CA LEU A 245 16.28 -1.86 7.09
C LEU A 245 15.03 -2.24 7.90
N LYS A 246 15.08 -3.38 8.62
CA LYS A 246 13.99 -3.80 9.50
C LYS A 246 13.77 -2.79 10.63
N ALA A 247 14.84 -2.31 11.25
CA ALA A 247 14.76 -1.32 12.33
C ALA A 247 14.14 0.00 11.84
N VAL A 248 14.51 0.47 10.64
CA VAL A 248 13.91 1.65 10.01
C VAL A 248 12.40 1.48 9.85
N VAL A 249 11.96 0.38 9.23
CA VAL A 249 10.51 0.15 9.00
C VAL A 249 9.76 0.02 10.32
N CYS A 250 10.26 -0.79 11.26
CA CYS A 250 9.62 -0.98 12.56
C CYS A 250 9.55 0.32 13.37
N LYS A 251 10.63 1.11 13.42
CA LYS A 251 10.67 2.37 14.16
C LYS A 251 9.66 3.37 13.59
N ALA A 252 9.61 3.50 12.26
CA ALA A 252 8.65 4.37 11.59
C ALA A 252 7.19 3.92 11.83
N CYS A 253 6.90 2.62 11.72
CA CYS A 253 5.56 2.10 12.01
C CYS A 253 5.15 2.36 13.48
N MET A 254 6.08 2.22 14.42
CA MET A 254 5.82 2.51 15.83
C MET A 254 5.47 3.99 16.09
N LYS A 255 6.04 4.94 15.33
CA LYS A 255 5.66 6.37 15.41
C LYS A 255 4.19 6.60 15.01
N GLU A 256 3.67 5.76 14.12
CA GLU A 256 2.28 5.75 13.67
C GLU A 256 1.39 4.80 14.51
N ASN A 257 1.83 4.43 15.72
CA ASN A 257 1.16 3.49 16.63
C ASN A 257 0.91 2.09 16.05
N ARG A 258 1.70 1.69 15.06
CA ARG A 258 1.58 0.39 14.39
C ARG A 258 2.72 -0.54 14.82
N ARG A 259 2.39 -1.52 15.66
CA ARG A 259 3.33 -2.59 16.05
C ARG A 259 3.26 -3.76 15.08
N ILE A 260 4.36 -4.03 14.39
CA ILE A 260 4.51 -5.20 13.53
C ILE A 260 4.76 -6.44 14.42
N THR A 261 3.89 -7.43 14.31
CA THR A 261 3.97 -8.67 15.09
C THR A 261 4.14 -9.87 14.16
N GLY A 262 4.78 -10.93 14.65
CA GLY A 262 4.82 -12.20 13.91
C GLY A 262 3.44 -12.83 13.88
N ARG A 263 3.23 -13.80 12.98
CA ARG A 263 1.96 -14.54 12.97
C ARG A 263 1.81 -15.26 14.31
N VAL A 264 0.75 -14.91 15.03
CA VAL A 264 0.22 -15.82 16.04
C VAL A 264 -0.22 -17.04 15.23
N HIS A 265 0.41 -18.19 15.47
CA HIS A 265 0.00 -19.43 14.84
C HIS A 265 -1.46 -19.66 15.26
N TRP A 266 -2.41 -19.28 14.40
CA TRP A 266 -3.82 -19.57 14.59
C TRP A 266 -3.92 -21.08 14.49
N GLY A 267 -3.81 -21.76 15.64
CA GLY A 267 -3.91 -23.21 15.70
C GLY A 267 -5.22 -23.64 15.05
N SER A 268 -5.13 -24.38 13.96
CA SER A 268 -6.04 -25.47 13.53
C SER A 268 -7.57 -25.32 13.71
N HIS A 269 -8.15 -24.12 13.78
CA HIS A 269 -9.58 -23.94 14.06
C HIS A 269 -10.38 -23.24 12.96
N HIS A 270 -10.02 -23.47 11.69
CA HIS A 270 -10.94 -23.24 10.57
C HIS A 270 -11.02 -24.47 9.65
N ALA A 271 -11.07 -25.67 10.21
CA ALA A 271 -11.83 -26.75 9.59
C ALA A 271 -13.32 -26.51 9.89
N GLY A 272 -13.91 -25.55 9.18
CA GLY A 272 -15.34 -25.24 9.23
C GLY A 272 -16.15 -26.42 8.73
N ARG A 273 -16.57 -27.24 9.68
CA ARG A 273 -17.51 -28.36 9.60
C ARG A 273 -18.74 -27.97 8.77
N TRP A 274 -18.83 -28.48 7.54
CA TRP A 274 -20.08 -28.53 6.79
C TRP A 274 -21.02 -29.53 7.49
N GLY A 275 -21.84 -29.01 8.40
CA GLY A 275 -22.91 -29.73 9.07
C GLY A 275 -24.25 -29.05 8.80
N ARG A 276 -25.01 -29.63 7.88
CA ARG A 276 -26.42 -29.34 7.59
C ARG A 276 -27.30 -29.62 8.84
N GLN A 277 -28.38 -28.85 8.99
CA GLN A 277 -29.50 -28.88 9.96
C GLN A 277 -29.42 -27.72 10.95
N GLY A 278 -30.46 -26.93 11.25
CA GLY A 278 -31.88 -26.97 10.97
C GLY A 278 -32.54 -25.92 11.89
N SER A 279 -33.71 -25.45 11.51
CA SER A 279 -34.55 -24.39 12.10
C SER A 279 -34.61 -24.26 13.64
N GLY A 280 -34.69 -23.03 14.17
CA GLY A 280 -35.07 -22.80 15.58
C GLY A 280 -34.93 -21.36 16.11
N SER A 281 -36.05 -20.62 16.06
CA SER A 281 -36.51 -19.48 16.89
C SER A 281 -35.58 -18.69 17.85
N HIS A 282 -35.69 -17.36 17.71
CA HIS A 282 -35.74 -16.29 18.72
C HIS A 282 -34.96 -16.43 20.04
N ARG A 283 -34.08 -15.45 20.31
CA ARG A 283 -34.05 -14.74 21.61
C ARG A 283 -33.32 -13.40 21.52
N THR A 284 -34.00 -12.40 22.05
CA THR A 284 -33.60 -11.01 22.29
C THR A 284 -32.57 -10.91 23.42
N GLY A 285 -31.63 -9.98 23.31
CA GLY A 285 -30.72 -9.62 24.40
C GLY A 285 -30.01 -8.30 24.13
N SER A 286 -30.58 -7.21 24.68
CA SER A 286 -30.01 -5.87 24.74
C SER A 286 -28.79 -5.83 25.68
N GLY A 287 -27.71 -5.20 25.22
CA GLY A 287 -26.52 -4.93 26.03
C GLY A 287 -25.77 -3.72 25.49
N TYR A 288 -26.08 -2.54 26.05
CA TYR A 288 -25.31 -1.31 25.81
C TYR A 288 -23.91 -1.46 26.41
N SER A 289 -22.88 -1.16 25.62
CA SER A 289 -21.52 -0.87 26.11
C SER A 289 -20.86 0.16 25.20
N ARG A 290 -20.38 1.24 25.84
CA ARG A 290 -19.71 2.41 25.27
C ARG A 290 -18.51 2.01 24.40
N SER A 291 -18.48 2.48 23.16
CA SER A 291 -17.31 2.47 22.27
C SER A 291 -16.74 3.88 22.09
N GLY A 292 -15.42 3.98 22.28
CA GLY A 292 -14.62 5.18 22.02
C GLY A 292 -14.60 5.61 20.55
N GLN A 293 -14.06 6.80 20.35
CA GLN A 293 -13.98 7.53 19.08
C GLN A 293 -13.46 6.66 17.93
N GLY A 294 -14.33 6.42 16.95
CA GLY A 294 -14.06 5.68 15.72
C GLY A 294 -13.46 6.57 14.63
N GLN A 295 -12.68 5.93 13.76
CA GLN A 295 -12.10 6.54 12.57
C GLN A 295 -13.18 6.86 11.51
N PRO A 296 -13.10 8.01 10.82
CA PRO A 296 -14.23 8.58 10.06
C PRO A 296 -14.54 7.88 8.72
N TRP A 297 -13.79 6.85 8.31
CA TRP A 297 -13.95 6.24 6.99
C TRP A 297 -14.94 5.05 6.96
N ARG A 298 -15.48 4.62 8.11
CA ARG A 298 -16.40 3.47 8.17
C ARG A 298 -17.88 3.81 7.99
N ASP A 299 -18.27 5.09 7.96
CA ASP A 299 -19.71 5.47 7.98
C ASP A 299 -20.31 5.86 6.63
N GLN A 300 -19.68 5.51 5.50
CA GLN A 300 -20.29 5.69 4.17
C GLN A 300 -20.66 4.35 3.54
N GLY A 301 -21.67 3.71 4.13
CA GLY A 301 -22.47 2.71 3.43
C GLY A 301 -23.43 3.38 2.44
N PRO A 302 -23.87 2.68 1.39
CA PRO A 302 -24.81 3.23 0.41
C PRO A 302 -26.15 3.51 1.10
N GLY A 303 -26.54 4.78 1.11
CA GLY A 303 -27.82 5.22 1.62
C GLY A 303 -28.97 4.44 0.99
N SER A 304 -29.82 3.90 1.86
CA SER A 304 -31.14 3.37 1.57
C SER A 304 -31.92 4.34 0.68
N ARG A 305 -32.10 3.99 -0.60
CA ARG A 305 -33.08 4.66 -1.46
C ARG A 305 -34.34 3.84 -1.51
N GLN A 306 -35.40 4.46 -1.02
CA GLN A 306 -36.78 4.02 -1.13
C GLN A 306 -37.12 3.81 -2.61
N TYR A 307 -37.81 2.71 -2.89
CA TYR A 307 -38.49 2.46 -4.15
C TYR A 307 -39.56 3.54 -4.36
N GLU A 308 -39.41 4.36 -5.41
CA GLU A 308 -40.54 5.11 -5.97
C GLU A 308 -40.89 4.53 -7.34
N HIS A 309 -42.18 4.26 -7.48
CA HIS A 309 -42.84 3.56 -8.57
C HIS A 309 -42.78 4.31 -9.91
N ASP A 310 -42.63 3.52 -10.98
CA ASP A 310 -42.87 3.89 -12.37
C ASP A 310 -44.16 4.71 -12.58
N GLN A 311 -44.07 5.83 -13.30
CA GLN A 311 -45.15 6.29 -14.16
C GLN A 311 -44.63 6.73 -15.53
N TRP A 312 -44.98 5.89 -16.50
CA TRP A 312 -45.03 6.17 -17.92
C TRP A 312 -45.73 7.50 -18.24
N ARG A 313 -45.15 8.31 -19.14
CA ARG A 313 -45.93 9.07 -20.12
C ARG A 313 -45.25 9.10 -21.48
N ARG A 314 -45.99 8.56 -22.46
CA ARG A 314 -45.85 8.84 -23.88
C ARG A 314 -46.14 10.33 -24.11
N TYR A 315 -45.31 10.99 -24.91
CA TYR A 315 -45.67 11.67 -26.17
C TYR A 315 -44.38 11.95 -26.93
#